data_AF-A0A1I9Y5M8-F1
#
_entry.id   AF-A0A1I9Y5M8-F1
#
_cell.length_a   1.000
_cell.length_b   1.000
_cell.length_c   1.000
_cell.angle_alpha   90.00
_cell.angle_beta   90.00
_cell.angle_gamma   90.00
#
_symmetry.space_group_name_H-M   'P 1'
#
loop_
_entity.id
_entity.type
_entity.pdbx_description
1 polymer ?
#
loop_
_entity_poly.entity_id
_entity_poly.type
_entity_poly.pdbx_seq_one_letter_code
_entity_poly.pdbx_strand_id
1 'polypeptide(L)'
;MHEATGLHTEAGGEAATELFGSFFLGDDEFALPASCIREVVNYPARVTTLPLSPPYLEGMFTLRGSVIPVVNLGRLFHADAPRAVPSDKIAILDFQQVLIGIVFQDTGEILRVPASQRSALQYAAGDAHAVIAGTILLDGGARLLQILDPQAMLRIENVPHVLALQASGAKLSTARYHAQSERRQCVSFHAAGATFAFEMCAIQEIIRVPELHSSILNSELCLGRMHFRGSQVAVVDFGALLHAAASGKATTPDQRIIVVRLDDTTVGFLVDSVDSIVHFFGDEVLPIPLLSKARAAMFAGCITKEGLGDIIFLDHKEILSQTEIVEMRDGHARLYPADAETASAATLKAQRRVYITFTVETQFAVEIGQVREIIDFSADITTPPGMPACMRGMLNLRQQMISIIDLRQLYAMPALPDASAGKILIVERGEERYGFLVDKVDNIMTISDSRRFAAPQIIRTGTHDDLRSDMDDMIDIGTEAQRQTLSVFQCEHLLEKLGSALPQAA
;
A
#
# COMPACT_ATOMS: atom_id res chain seq x y z
N MET A 1 16.78 71.12 -35.03
CA MET A 1 15.55 71.42 -34.25
C MET A 1 14.95 70.12 -33.79
N HIS A 2 15.13 69.75 -32.54
CA HIS A 2 14.15 68.98 -31.76
C HIS A 2 14.41 69.31 -30.30
N GLU A 3 13.56 70.20 -29.79
CA GLU A 3 13.48 70.59 -28.38
C GLU A 3 12.82 69.50 -27.56
N ALA A 4 13.22 69.45 -26.30
CA ALA A 4 12.60 68.69 -25.22
C ALA A 4 11.23 69.28 -24.83
N THR A 5 10.29 68.41 -24.47
CA THR A 5 9.17 68.67 -23.53
C THR A 5 8.45 67.33 -23.32
N GLY A 6 8.13 66.83 -22.13
CA GLY A 6 8.29 67.30 -20.76
C GLY A 6 7.93 66.12 -19.83
N LEU A 7 8.46 66.16 -18.61
CA LEU A 7 8.06 65.28 -17.51
C LEU A 7 6.56 65.45 -17.21
N HIS A 8 5.86 64.34 -17.00
CA HIS A 8 4.70 64.32 -16.11
C HIS A 8 4.94 63.30 -14.98
N THR A 9 4.82 63.87 -13.78
CA THR A 9 5.07 63.36 -12.45
C THR A 9 4.14 62.21 -12.07
N GLU A 10 4.71 61.32 -11.26
CA GLU A 10 4.12 60.24 -10.48
C GLU A 10 2.69 60.50 -9.99
N ALA A 11 1.80 59.55 -10.30
CA ALA A 11 0.70 59.21 -9.41
C ALA A 11 1.23 58.16 -8.43
N GLY A 12 1.46 58.57 -7.19
CA GLY A 12 1.84 57.68 -6.09
C GLY A 12 0.78 56.61 -5.86
N GLY A 13 0.99 55.42 -6.41
CA GLY A 13 0.44 54.20 -5.83
C GLY A 13 1.38 53.77 -4.73
N GLU A 14 0.88 53.62 -3.50
CA GLU A 14 1.57 52.85 -2.46
C GLU A 14 2.14 51.59 -3.12
N ALA A 15 3.47 51.50 -3.23
CA ALA A 15 4.12 50.36 -3.85
C ALA A 15 3.70 49.12 -3.06
N ALA A 16 2.84 48.29 -3.64
CA ALA A 16 2.27 47.14 -2.96
C ALA A 16 3.41 46.28 -2.38
N THR A 17 3.56 46.33 -1.05
CA THR A 17 4.53 45.52 -0.34
C THR A 17 3.97 44.13 -0.21
N GLU A 18 4.73 43.13 -0.62
CA GLU A 18 4.37 41.72 -0.53
C GLU A 18 5.20 41.04 0.55
N LEU A 19 4.63 40.02 1.20
CA LEU A 19 5.33 39.25 2.23
C LEU A 19 5.94 38.01 1.61
N PHE A 20 7.20 37.75 1.94
CA PHE A 20 7.94 36.55 1.53
C PHE A 20 8.46 35.80 2.74
N GLY A 21 8.36 34.48 2.75
CA GLY A 21 9.12 33.63 3.65
C GLY A 21 10.44 33.25 3.00
N SER A 22 11.56 33.54 3.66
CA SER A 22 12.89 33.12 3.21
C SER A 22 13.33 31.82 3.87
N PHE A 23 14.18 31.07 3.18
CA PHE A 23 14.74 29.79 3.63
C PHE A 23 16.03 29.49 2.85
N PHE A 24 16.83 28.58 3.39
CA PHE A 24 18.13 28.22 2.83
C PHE A 24 18.11 26.82 2.22
N LEU A 25 18.72 26.72 1.04
CA LEU A 25 19.06 25.47 0.36
C LEU A 25 20.58 25.41 0.20
N GLY A 26 21.26 24.68 1.07
CA GLY A 26 22.71 24.78 1.19
C GLY A 26 23.14 26.21 1.55
N ASP A 27 24.02 26.80 0.74
CA ASP A 27 24.51 28.17 0.93
C ASP A 27 23.63 29.25 0.26
N ASP A 28 22.63 28.84 -0.53
CA ASP A 28 21.77 29.74 -1.30
C ASP A 28 20.48 30.10 -0.54
N GLU A 29 20.12 31.38 -0.56
CA GLU A 29 18.89 31.89 0.07
C GLU A 29 17.77 32.06 -0.96
N PHE A 30 16.63 31.42 -0.68
CA PHE A 30 15.43 31.45 -1.50
C PHE A 30 14.27 32.12 -0.77
N ALA A 31 13.29 32.60 -1.53
CA ALA A 31 12.09 33.24 -1.04
C ALA A 31 10.84 32.71 -1.76
N LEU A 32 9.78 32.48 -1.00
CA LEU A 32 8.45 32.15 -1.51
C LEU A 32 7.43 33.18 -0.99
N PRO A 33 6.41 33.56 -1.78
CA PRO A 33 5.32 34.39 -1.27
C PRO A 33 4.70 33.77 -0.02
N ALA A 34 4.59 34.54 1.06
CA ALA A 34 4.06 34.03 2.33
C ALA A 34 2.59 33.56 2.19
N SER A 35 1.87 34.07 1.19
CA SER A 35 0.49 33.69 0.85
C SER A 35 0.35 32.24 0.36
N CYS A 36 1.40 31.64 -0.21
CA CYS A 36 1.36 30.24 -0.64
C CYS A 36 1.91 29.27 0.42
N ILE A 37 2.59 29.76 1.46
CA ILE A 37 3.12 28.90 2.54
C ILE A 37 2.00 28.65 3.54
N ARG A 38 1.52 27.40 3.60
CA ARG A 38 0.48 27.00 4.55
C ARG A 38 1.04 26.76 5.94
N GLU A 39 2.13 26.00 6.03
CA GLU A 39 2.85 25.72 7.28
C GLU A 39 4.25 25.16 6.99
N VAL A 40 5.12 25.21 7.99
CA VAL A 40 6.42 24.54 7.99
C VAL A 40 6.36 23.41 9.01
N VAL A 41 6.77 22.21 8.60
CA VAL A 41 6.85 21.03 9.45
C VAL A 41 8.28 20.48 9.49
N ASN A 42 8.61 19.72 10.52
CA ASN A 42 9.85 18.97 10.56
C ASN A 42 9.80 17.83 9.54
N TYR A 43 10.96 17.40 9.04
CA TYR A 43 11.03 16.21 8.20
C TYR A 43 10.46 15.00 8.96
N PRO A 44 9.50 14.26 8.39
CA PRO A 44 8.82 13.18 9.10
C PRO A 44 9.76 11.97 9.26
N ALA A 45 9.55 11.17 10.31
CA ALA A 45 10.36 9.99 10.57
C ALA A 45 10.28 8.93 9.46
N ARG A 46 9.19 8.93 8.68
CA ARG A 46 9.01 8.07 7.51
C ARG A 46 8.43 8.89 6.36
N VAL A 47 9.04 8.76 5.19
CA VAL A 47 8.54 9.24 3.90
C VAL A 47 8.37 8.01 3.01
N THR A 48 7.19 7.86 2.43
CA THR A 48 6.86 6.74 1.55
C THR A 48 7.37 7.04 0.16
N THR A 49 8.40 6.33 -0.28
CA THR A 49 8.96 6.49 -1.62
C THR A 49 7.98 5.96 -2.65
N LEU A 50 7.66 6.79 -3.65
CA LEU A 50 6.79 6.37 -4.73
C LEU A 50 7.61 5.69 -5.84
N PRO A 51 7.20 4.51 -6.33
CA PRO A 51 7.84 3.89 -7.49
C PRO A 51 7.71 4.78 -8.72
N LEU A 52 8.64 4.63 -9.67
CA LEU A 52 8.64 5.39 -10.92
C LEU A 52 8.73 6.91 -10.72
N SER A 53 9.04 7.38 -9.50
CA SER A 53 9.18 8.79 -9.19
C SER A 53 10.47 9.38 -9.78
N PRO A 54 10.44 10.65 -10.21
CA PRO A 54 11.64 11.34 -10.64
C PRO A 54 12.58 11.55 -9.44
N PRO A 55 13.91 11.64 -9.66
CA PRO A 55 14.89 11.73 -8.57
C PRO A 55 14.65 12.87 -7.58
N TYR A 56 14.09 14.00 -8.04
CA TYR A 56 13.82 15.16 -7.20
C TYR A 56 12.63 14.98 -6.24
N LEU A 57 11.83 13.92 -6.38
CA LEU A 57 10.77 13.60 -5.44
C LEU A 57 11.33 12.70 -4.33
N GLU A 58 11.31 13.17 -3.09
CA GLU A 58 11.72 12.32 -1.95
C GLU A 58 10.70 11.24 -1.63
N GLY A 59 9.42 11.53 -1.90
CA GLY A 59 8.30 10.61 -1.73
C GLY A 59 7.05 11.36 -1.31
N MET A 60 6.22 10.73 -0.49
CA MET A 60 5.02 11.31 0.08
C MET A 60 4.89 11.03 1.58
N PHE A 61 4.14 11.85 2.29
CA PHE A 61 3.72 11.57 3.66
C PHE A 61 2.32 12.13 3.92
N THR A 62 1.62 11.57 4.90
CA THR A 62 0.27 12.05 5.26
C THR A 62 0.34 13.16 6.32
N LEU A 63 -0.16 14.34 5.98
CA LEU A 63 -0.34 15.48 6.89
C LEU A 63 -1.83 15.78 7.06
N ARG A 64 -2.34 15.57 8.28
CA ARG A 64 -3.74 15.86 8.65
C ARG A 64 -4.77 15.22 7.70
N GLY A 65 -4.50 14.02 7.21
CA GLY A 65 -5.37 13.26 6.31
C GLY A 65 -5.20 13.60 4.82
N SER A 66 -4.24 14.44 4.46
CA SER A 66 -3.85 14.71 3.07
C SER A 66 -2.49 14.09 2.77
N VAL A 67 -2.39 13.36 1.65
CA VAL A 67 -1.11 12.87 1.14
C VAL A 67 -0.37 14.03 0.51
N ILE A 68 0.82 14.35 1.01
CA ILE A 68 1.64 15.47 0.54
C ILE A 68 2.86 14.91 -0.21
N PRO A 69 3.00 15.17 -1.53
CA PRO A 69 4.25 14.89 -2.24
C PRO A 69 5.35 15.83 -1.75
N VAL A 70 6.56 15.31 -1.57
CA VAL A 70 7.71 16.05 -1.07
C VAL A 70 8.78 16.16 -2.15
N VAL A 71 9.05 17.39 -2.59
CA VAL A 71 10.06 17.72 -3.60
C VAL A 71 11.31 18.26 -2.92
N ASN A 72 12.46 17.72 -3.30
CA ASN A 72 13.76 18.24 -2.94
C ASN A 72 14.26 19.16 -4.06
N LEU A 73 14.26 20.46 -3.80
CA LEU A 73 14.66 21.49 -4.77
C LEU A 73 16.15 21.38 -5.15
N GLY A 74 17.02 20.98 -4.22
CA GLY A 74 18.42 20.72 -4.54
C GLY A 74 18.55 19.65 -5.63
N ARG A 75 17.76 18.58 -5.51
CA ARG A 75 17.72 17.47 -6.49
C ARG A 75 16.99 17.83 -7.78
N LEU A 76 16.12 18.82 -7.75
CA LEU A 76 15.49 19.39 -8.94
C LEU A 76 16.49 20.20 -9.78
N PHE A 77 17.35 20.98 -9.15
CA PHE A 77 18.40 21.75 -9.83
C PHE A 77 19.60 20.89 -10.21
N HIS A 78 19.96 19.92 -9.37
CA HIS A 78 21.11 19.04 -9.56
C HIS A 78 20.75 17.59 -9.20
N ALA A 79 20.69 16.69 -10.18
CA ALA A 79 20.25 15.31 -9.96
C ALA A 79 21.06 14.56 -8.87
N ASP A 80 22.34 14.90 -8.71
CA ASP A 80 23.27 14.29 -7.73
C ASP A 80 23.23 14.94 -6.34
N ALA A 81 22.38 15.95 -6.12
CA ALA A 81 22.23 16.56 -4.81
C ALA A 81 21.78 15.52 -3.75
N PRO A 82 22.19 15.69 -2.48
CA PRO A 82 21.90 14.73 -1.44
C PRO A 82 20.39 14.60 -1.19
N ARG A 83 19.98 13.41 -0.75
CA ARG A 83 18.64 13.20 -0.21
C ARG A 83 18.44 14.00 1.07
N ALA A 84 17.18 14.33 1.33
CA ALA A 84 16.77 14.97 2.56
C ALA A 84 17.16 14.15 3.79
N VAL A 85 17.55 14.83 4.86
CA VAL A 85 17.94 14.27 6.16
C VAL A 85 16.96 14.67 7.25
N PRO A 86 16.90 13.96 8.39
CA PRO A 86 15.91 14.24 9.45
C PRO A 86 15.97 15.65 10.07
N SER A 87 17.10 16.35 9.94
CA SER A 87 17.24 17.74 10.40
C SER A 87 16.63 18.77 9.45
N ASP A 88 16.35 18.38 8.20
CA ASP A 88 15.69 19.25 7.23
C ASP A 88 14.25 19.56 7.67
N LYS A 89 13.66 20.55 7.02
CA LYS A 89 12.27 20.95 7.19
C LYS A 89 11.52 20.84 5.87
N ILE A 90 10.20 20.82 5.97
CA ILE A 90 9.31 20.80 4.80
C ILE A 90 8.39 22.01 4.86
N ALA A 91 8.43 22.85 3.82
CA ALA A 91 7.47 23.92 3.61
C ALA A 91 6.28 23.33 2.85
N ILE A 92 5.09 23.35 3.46
CA ILE A 92 3.86 22.92 2.83
C ILE A 92 3.30 24.13 2.09
N LEU A 93 3.30 24.05 0.76
CA LEU A 93 2.69 25.07 -0.08
C LEU A 93 1.25 24.68 -0.40
N ASP A 94 0.37 25.68 -0.41
CA ASP A 94 -0.99 25.59 -0.92
C ASP A 94 -1.16 26.61 -2.03
N PHE A 95 -1.38 26.13 -3.24
CA PHE A 95 -1.69 26.97 -4.38
C PHE A 95 -2.89 26.40 -5.12
N GLN A 96 -3.98 27.16 -5.14
CA GLN A 96 -5.25 26.73 -5.74
C GLN A 96 -5.74 25.37 -5.23
N GLN A 97 -5.62 25.13 -3.92
CA GLN A 97 -5.98 23.86 -3.27
C GLN A 97 -5.09 22.69 -3.66
N VAL A 98 -3.93 22.91 -4.29
CA VAL A 98 -2.94 21.86 -4.52
C VAL A 98 -1.87 21.96 -3.44
N LEU A 99 -1.60 20.85 -2.77
CA LEU A 99 -0.55 20.78 -1.74
C LEU A 99 0.72 20.14 -2.29
N ILE A 100 1.85 20.76 -1.97
CA ILE A 100 3.19 20.26 -2.25
C ILE A 100 4.12 20.60 -1.08
N GLY A 101 4.93 19.64 -0.67
CA GLY A 101 5.99 19.83 0.31
C GLY A 101 7.30 20.14 -0.40
N ILE A 102 8.04 21.11 0.11
CA ILE A 102 9.40 21.43 -0.36
C ILE A 102 10.38 21.22 0.78
N VAL A 103 11.40 20.40 0.55
CA VAL A 103 12.49 20.21 1.51
C VAL A 103 13.41 21.42 1.48
N PHE A 104 13.80 21.90 2.67
CA PHE A 104 14.83 22.91 2.86
C PHE A 104 15.58 22.70 4.19
N GLN A 105 16.78 23.27 4.33
CA GLN A 105 17.62 23.09 5.52
C GLN A 105 17.19 24.03 6.65
N ASP A 106 17.31 25.34 6.42
CA ASP A 106 17.14 26.35 7.46
C ASP A 106 16.05 27.36 7.12
N THR A 107 15.27 27.72 8.14
CA THR A 107 14.25 28.77 8.00
C THR A 107 14.93 30.13 8.11
N GLY A 108 14.70 30.99 7.13
CA GLY A 108 15.08 32.39 7.21
C GLY A 108 14.04 33.20 7.98
N GLU A 109 13.76 34.40 7.49
CA GLU A 109 12.83 35.36 8.06
C GLU A 109 11.64 35.66 7.15
N ILE A 110 10.63 36.32 7.71
CA ILE A 110 9.50 36.87 6.94
C ILE A 110 9.87 38.29 6.51
N LEU A 111 10.02 38.47 5.20
CA LEU A 111 10.43 39.71 4.57
C LEU A 111 9.22 40.46 4.05
N ARG A 112 9.17 41.78 4.30
CA ARG A 112 8.21 42.68 3.68
C ARG A 112 8.89 43.46 2.56
N VAL A 113 8.59 43.10 1.32
CA VAL A 113 9.38 43.50 0.16
C VAL A 113 8.56 44.41 -0.76
N PRO A 114 8.94 45.69 -0.92
CA PRO A 114 8.36 46.58 -1.93
C PRO A 114 8.67 46.11 -3.35
N ALA A 115 7.84 46.51 -4.31
CA ALA A 115 8.06 46.20 -5.73
C ALA A 115 9.44 46.68 -6.26
N SER A 116 9.98 47.79 -5.75
CA SER A 116 11.27 48.34 -6.17
C SER A 116 12.49 47.48 -5.80
N GLN A 117 12.37 46.58 -4.83
CA GLN A 117 13.44 45.67 -4.40
C GLN A 117 13.41 44.32 -5.13
N ARG A 118 12.44 44.12 -6.02
CA ARG A 118 12.26 42.88 -6.78
C ARG A 118 12.71 43.07 -8.21
N SER A 119 13.48 42.12 -8.72
CA SER A 119 13.83 42.04 -10.14
C SER A 119 13.27 40.74 -10.71
N ALA A 120 12.34 40.84 -11.65
CA ALA A 120 11.81 39.67 -12.35
C ALA A 120 12.85 39.12 -13.33
N LEU A 121 12.95 37.80 -13.42
CA LEU A 121 13.72 37.10 -14.44
C LEU A 121 12.76 36.63 -15.54
N GLN A 122 13.14 36.80 -16.80
CA GLN A 122 12.38 36.30 -17.95
C GLN A 122 13.19 35.19 -18.61
N TYR A 123 12.62 33.98 -18.63
CA TYR A 123 13.21 32.83 -19.31
C TYR A 123 12.71 32.78 -20.75
N ALA A 124 13.54 32.25 -21.65
CA ALA A 124 13.09 31.90 -22.99
C ALA A 124 12.09 30.73 -22.92
N ALA A 125 11.09 30.72 -23.79
CA ALA A 125 10.11 29.63 -23.83
C ALA A 125 10.79 28.29 -24.09
N GLY A 126 10.65 27.33 -23.17
CA GLY A 126 11.21 25.97 -23.28
C GLY A 126 12.35 25.65 -22.31
N ASP A 127 12.75 26.58 -21.44
CA ASP A 127 13.79 26.31 -20.44
C ASP A 127 13.25 25.46 -19.27
N ALA A 128 13.85 24.29 -19.04
CA ALA A 128 13.38 23.29 -18.07
C ALA A 128 13.52 23.75 -16.60
N HIS A 129 14.22 24.86 -16.35
CA HIS A 129 14.57 25.38 -15.02
C HIS A 129 13.88 26.71 -14.67
N ALA A 130 12.73 27.03 -15.29
CA ALA A 130 11.98 28.28 -15.05
C ALA A 130 11.20 28.28 -13.71
N VAL A 131 11.79 27.76 -12.63
CA VAL A 131 11.18 27.72 -11.28
C VAL A 131 11.50 28.97 -10.47
N ILE A 132 12.51 29.74 -10.88
CA ILE A 132 12.87 31.01 -10.25
C ILE A 132 12.10 32.13 -10.96
N ALA A 133 11.26 32.88 -10.25
CA ALA A 133 10.53 34.03 -10.79
C ALA A 133 11.41 35.30 -10.93
N GLY A 134 12.45 35.41 -10.11
CA GLY A 134 13.20 36.64 -9.95
C GLY A 134 14.13 36.64 -8.76
N THR A 135 14.54 37.83 -8.34
CA THR A 135 15.42 38.05 -7.19
C THR A 135 14.91 39.20 -6.31
N ILE A 136 15.26 39.15 -5.02
CA ILE A 136 15.07 40.22 -4.06
C ILE A 136 16.45 40.73 -3.66
N LEU A 137 16.65 42.04 -3.74
CA LEU A 137 17.91 42.67 -3.35
C LEU A 137 17.71 43.49 -2.09
N LEU A 138 18.35 43.05 -1.00
CA LEU A 138 18.31 43.68 0.32
C LEU A 138 19.67 44.32 0.65
N ASP A 139 19.68 45.13 1.72
CA ASP A 139 20.89 45.75 2.27
C ASP A 139 21.74 46.51 1.24
N GLY A 140 21.06 47.22 0.32
CA GLY A 140 21.72 48.01 -0.73
C GLY A 140 22.50 47.18 -1.75
N GLY A 141 22.23 45.88 -1.87
CA GLY A 141 22.91 45.00 -2.82
C GLY A 141 23.71 43.86 -2.20
N ALA A 142 23.93 43.89 -0.88
CA ALA A 142 24.79 42.94 -0.21
C ALA A 142 24.15 41.56 -0.01
N ARG A 143 22.83 41.47 -0.03
CA ARG A 143 22.07 40.22 0.17
C ARG A 143 21.09 40.01 -0.97
N LEU A 144 21.25 38.90 -1.67
CA LEU A 144 20.46 38.52 -2.83
C LEU A 144 19.67 37.24 -2.50
N LEU A 145 18.35 37.28 -2.65
CA LEU A 145 17.50 36.10 -2.51
C LEU A 145 16.88 35.75 -3.86
N GLN A 146 16.75 34.46 -4.14
CA GLN A 146 16.09 33.96 -5.34
C GLN A 146 14.61 33.70 -5.05
N ILE A 147 13.71 34.33 -5.82
CA ILE A 147 12.26 34.13 -5.67
C ILE A 147 11.86 32.88 -6.44
N LEU A 148 11.26 31.91 -5.76
CA LEU A 148 10.64 30.77 -6.44
C LEU A 148 9.23 31.12 -6.91
N ASP A 149 8.85 30.63 -8.09
CA ASP A 149 7.49 30.68 -8.63
C ASP A 149 6.71 29.42 -8.21
N PRO A 150 5.76 29.52 -7.27
CA PRO A 150 4.92 28.39 -6.88
C PRO A 150 4.13 27.81 -8.05
N GLN A 151 3.73 28.63 -9.03
CA GLN A 151 2.99 28.18 -10.19
C GLN A 151 3.88 27.38 -11.15
N ALA A 152 5.15 27.79 -11.33
CA ALA A 152 6.11 27.01 -12.09
C ALA A 152 6.42 25.68 -11.41
N MET A 153 6.49 25.65 -10.07
CA MET A 153 6.68 24.40 -9.32
C MET A 153 5.55 23.39 -9.56
N LEU A 154 4.32 23.87 -9.73
CA LEU A 154 3.18 23.04 -10.15
C LEU A 154 3.20 22.66 -11.63
N ARG A 155 4.05 23.25 -12.46
CA ARG A 155 4.14 22.91 -13.89
C ARG A 155 5.33 22.02 -14.21
N ILE A 156 6.20 21.76 -13.23
CA ILE A 156 7.30 20.80 -13.38
C ILE A 156 6.66 19.47 -13.79
N GLU A 157 6.93 19.04 -15.01
CA GLU A 157 6.48 17.76 -15.53
C GLU A 157 6.95 16.68 -14.55
N ASN A 158 6.01 15.89 -14.03
CA ASN A 158 6.20 14.85 -13.00
C ASN A 158 6.23 15.31 -11.51
N VAL A 159 5.93 16.57 -11.20
CA VAL A 159 5.55 16.98 -9.82
C VAL A 159 4.05 16.81 -9.67
N PRO A 160 3.56 15.86 -8.86
CA PRO A 160 2.15 15.57 -8.93
C PRO A 160 1.31 16.47 -8.02
N HIS A 161 0.05 16.65 -8.40
CA HIS A 161 -0.89 17.52 -7.70
C HIS A 161 -1.84 16.71 -6.84
N VAL A 162 -1.86 16.98 -5.54
CA VAL A 162 -2.89 16.46 -4.65
C VAL A 162 -3.81 17.59 -4.26
N LEU A 163 -5.09 17.45 -4.60
CA LEU A 163 -6.11 18.39 -4.18
C LEU A 163 -6.32 18.29 -2.66
N ALA A 164 -6.24 19.41 -1.96
CA ALA A 164 -6.40 19.59 -0.52
C ALA A 164 -7.81 19.25 -0.01
N LEU A 165 -8.76 19.04 -0.92
CA LEU A 165 -10.16 18.77 -0.63
C LEU A 165 -10.33 17.37 -0.01
N GLN A 166 -10.17 17.26 1.33
CA GLN A 166 -10.84 16.26 2.16
C GLN A 166 -10.61 16.34 3.69
N ALA A 167 -9.78 17.26 4.21
CA ALA A 167 -9.41 17.19 5.64
C ALA A 167 -10.46 17.75 6.65
N SER A 168 -11.27 18.73 6.27
CA SER A 168 -11.99 19.55 7.27
C SER A 168 -13.42 19.10 7.63
N GLY A 169 -13.98 18.09 6.95
CA GLY A 169 -15.38 17.64 7.18
C GLY A 169 -15.56 16.15 7.48
N ALA A 170 -14.54 15.32 7.25
CA ALA A 170 -14.72 13.87 7.17
C ALA A 170 -15.08 13.18 8.50
N LYS A 171 -14.48 13.57 9.63
CA LYS A 171 -14.55 12.77 10.88
C LYS A 171 -15.97 12.55 11.44
N LEU A 172 -16.92 13.48 11.23
CA LEU A 172 -18.32 13.35 11.66
C LEU A 172 -19.21 12.61 10.64
N SER A 173 -18.83 12.61 9.35
CA SER A 173 -19.54 11.88 8.28
C SER A 173 -19.04 10.45 8.11
N THR A 174 -17.77 10.16 8.44
CA THR A 174 -17.11 8.86 8.25
C THR A 174 -17.79 7.74 9.04
N ALA A 175 -18.22 7.97 10.29
CA ALA A 175 -18.91 6.94 11.08
C ALA A 175 -20.29 6.55 10.50
N ARG A 176 -21.05 7.53 9.97
CA ARG A 176 -22.32 7.29 9.26
C ARG A 176 -22.09 6.63 7.89
N TYR A 177 -21.02 7.00 7.19
CA TYR A 177 -20.63 6.40 5.92
C TYR A 177 -20.18 4.95 6.08
N HIS A 178 -19.35 4.63 7.07
CA HIS A 178 -18.91 3.26 7.36
C HIS A 178 -20.06 2.34 7.77
N ALA A 179 -21.12 2.87 8.41
CA ALA A 179 -22.31 2.08 8.73
C ALA A 179 -23.15 1.69 7.49
N GLN A 180 -22.99 2.38 6.36
CA GLN A 180 -23.69 2.10 5.10
C GLN A 180 -22.78 1.58 3.97
N SER A 181 -21.46 1.70 4.12
CA SER A 181 -20.49 1.33 3.09
C SER A 181 -19.96 -0.08 3.29
N GLU A 182 -19.79 -0.81 2.19
CA GLU A 182 -19.21 -2.15 2.22
C GLU A 182 -17.73 -2.08 2.63
N ARG A 183 -17.40 -2.79 3.71
CA ARG A 183 -16.03 -2.96 4.18
C ARG A 183 -15.31 -3.89 3.21
N ARG A 184 -14.27 -3.40 2.55
CA ARG A 184 -13.48 -4.15 1.56
C ARG A 184 -12.19 -4.67 2.19
N GLN A 185 -11.60 -5.66 1.54
CA GLN A 185 -10.35 -6.29 1.96
C GLN A 185 -9.31 -6.17 0.86
N CYS A 186 -8.06 -5.98 1.25
CA CYS A 186 -6.90 -6.06 0.37
C CYS A 186 -5.80 -6.89 1.05
N VAL A 187 -4.88 -7.43 0.24
CA VAL A 187 -3.68 -8.10 0.75
C VAL A 187 -2.51 -7.17 0.52
N SER A 188 -1.80 -6.82 1.60
CA SER A 188 -0.56 -6.07 1.53
C SER A 188 0.63 -6.98 1.29
N PHE A 189 1.59 -6.49 0.51
CA PHE A 189 2.80 -7.21 0.16
C PHE A 189 3.96 -6.23 -0.05
N HIS A 190 5.18 -6.70 0.15
CA HIS A 190 6.38 -5.93 -0.12
C HIS A 190 6.94 -6.23 -1.51
N ALA A 191 7.38 -5.18 -2.18
CA ALA A 191 8.17 -5.28 -3.40
C ALA A 191 9.01 -4.01 -3.56
N ALA A 192 10.23 -4.12 -4.10
CA ALA A 192 11.05 -2.96 -4.45
C ALA A 192 11.25 -1.93 -3.30
N GLY A 193 11.23 -2.39 -2.05
CA GLY A 193 11.41 -1.53 -0.86
C GLY A 193 10.17 -0.73 -0.43
N ALA A 194 9.00 -0.96 -1.03
CA ALA A 194 7.74 -0.34 -0.66
C ALA A 194 6.66 -1.38 -0.32
N THR A 195 5.57 -0.93 0.30
CA THR A 195 4.39 -1.75 0.60
C THR A 195 3.29 -1.43 -0.40
N PHE A 196 2.76 -2.48 -1.03
CA PHE A 196 1.66 -2.40 -1.97
C PHE A 196 0.48 -3.21 -1.48
N ALA A 197 -0.69 -3.02 -2.09
CA ALA A 197 -1.80 -3.94 -1.92
C ALA A 197 -2.62 -4.14 -3.18
N PHE A 198 -3.01 -5.39 -3.42
CA PHE A 198 -4.08 -5.74 -4.33
C PHE A 198 -5.38 -5.91 -3.55
N GLU A 199 -6.49 -5.46 -4.13
CA GLU A 199 -7.80 -5.81 -3.59
C GLU A 199 -8.00 -7.33 -3.61
N MET A 200 -8.68 -7.85 -2.59
CA MET A 200 -8.97 -9.27 -2.47
C MET A 200 -9.70 -9.83 -3.70
N CYS A 201 -10.59 -9.05 -4.32
CA CYS A 201 -11.35 -9.48 -5.49
C CYS A 201 -10.47 -9.76 -6.72
N ALA A 202 -9.29 -9.14 -6.80
CA ALA A 202 -8.33 -9.32 -7.88
C ALA A 202 -7.47 -10.57 -7.69
N ILE A 203 -7.30 -11.04 -6.45
CA ILE A 203 -6.41 -12.14 -6.10
C ILE A 203 -7.13 -13.46 -6.26
N GLN A 204 -6.66 -14.28 -7.18
CA GLN A 204 -7.13 -15.66 -7.33
C GLN A 204 -6.46 -16.58 -6.31
N GLU A 205 -5.14 -16.48 -6.16
CA GLU A 205 -4.37 -17.31 -5.23
C GLU A 205 -3.03 -16.66 -4.86
N ILE A 206 -2.52 -16.94 -3.66
CA ILE A 206 -1.15 -16.59 -3.24
C ILE A 206 -0.44 -17.89 -2.91
N ILE A 207 0.63 -18.16 -3.65
CA ILE A 207 1.39 -19.41 -3.56
C ILE A 207 2.86 -19.14 -3.29
N ARG A 208 3.55 -20.15 -2.77
CA ARG A 208 5.01 -20.19 -2.75
C ARG A 208 5.53 -20.26 -4.19
N VAL A 209 6.71 -19.70 -4.43
CA VAL A 209 7.36 -19.74 -5.75
C VAL A 209 7.67 -21.20 -6.13
N PRO A 210 7.00 -21.77 -7.16
CA PRO A 210 7.33 -23.10 -7.65
C PRO A 210 8.56 -23.04 -8.56
N GLU A 211 9.03 -24.20 -9.04
CA GLU A 211 9.98 -24.20 -10.15
C GLU A 211 9.34 -23.55 -11.39
N LEU A 212 9.95 -22.47 -11.87
CA LEU A 212 9.49 -21.77 -13.06
C LEU A 212 10.04 -22.44 -14.30
N HIS A 213 9.17 -22.71 -15.27
CA HIS A 213 9.58 -23.16 -16.59
C HIS A 213 9.96 -21.95 -17.45
N SER A 214 10.98 -22.11 -18.28
CA SER A 214 11.34 -21.08 -19.25
C SER A 214 10.21 -20.82 -20.24
N SER A 215 10.09 -19.54 -20.61
CA SER A 215 9.20 -19.08 -21.66
C SER A 215 10.02 -18.62 -22.87
N ILE A 216 9.45 -18.77 -24.07
CA ILE A 216 10.03 -18.16 -25.29
C ILE A 216 9.84 -16.63 -25.25
N LEU A 217 8.88 -16.14 -24.47
CA LEU A 217 8.58 -14.72 -24.26
C LEU A 217 9.31 -14.15 -23.03
N ASN A 218 10.48 -14.71 -22.68
CA ASN A 218 11.26 -14.22 -21.55
C ASN A 218 11.71 -12.78 -21.82
N SER A 219 11.55 -11.92 -20.84
CA SER A 219 11.97 -10.52 -20.88
C SER A 219 12.45 -10.14 -19.48
N GLU A 220 12.95 -8.92 -19.28
CA GLU A 220 13.26 -8.46 -17.92
C GLU A 220 12.02 -8.46 -17.00
N LEU A 221 10.83 -8.33 -17.59
CA LEU A 221 9.55 -8.34 -16.88
C LEU A 221 9.04 -9.77 -16.63
N CYS A 222 9.26 -10.68 -17.57
CA CYS A 222 8.74 -12.05 -17.56
C CYS A 222 9.82 -13.01 -17.07
N LEU A 223 9.61 -13.60 -15.89
CA LEU A 223 10.51 -14.60 -15.30
C LEU A 223 10.34 -15.99 -15.90
N GLY A 224 9.25 -16.21 -16.63
CA GLY A 224 8.88 -17.48 -17.23
C GLY A 224 7.41 -17.80 -17.01
N ARG A 225 7.11 -19.09 -16.86
CA ARG A 225 5.76 -19.60 -16.69
C ARG A 225 5.68 -20.67 -15.61
N MET A 226 4.49 -20.84 -15.06
CA MET A 226 4.18 -21.91 -14.11
C MET A 226 2.92 -22.64 -14.53
N HIS A 227 2.82 -23.91 -14.13
CA HIS A 227 1.56 -24.63 -14.24
C HIS A 227 0.64 -24.24 -13.07
N PHE A 228 -0.53 -23.71 -13.38
CA PHE A 228 -1.52 -23.28 -12.40
C PHE A 228 -2.92 -23.73 -12.84
N ARG A 229 -3.53 -24.61 -12.04
CA ARG A 229 -4.87 -25.18 -12.26
C ARG A 229 -5.12 -25.68 -13.70
N GLY A 230 -4.19 -26.46 -14.26
CA GLY A 230 -4.34 -27.03 -15.60
C GLY A 230 -3.97 -26.05 -16.73
N SER A 231 -3.59 -24.81 -16.41
CA SER A 231 -3.21 -23.78 -17.39
C SER A 231 -1.78 -23.31 -17.18
N GLN A 232 -1.14 -22.78 -18.23
CA GLN A 232 0.17 -22.15 -18.12
C GLN A 232 -0.02 -20.65 -17.85
N VAL A 233 0.50 -20.17 -16.72
CA VAL A 233 0.39 -18.77 -16.29
C VAL A 233 1.77 -18.12 -16.37
N ALA A 234 1.84 -16.96 -17.01
CA ALA A 234 3.05 -16.14 -17.06
C ALA A 234 3.35 -15.56 -15.67
N VAL A 235 4.63 -15.57 -15.29
CA VAL A 235 5.09 -15.01 -14.01
C VAL A 235 5.89 -13.74 -14.27
N VAL A 236 5.39 -12.64 -13.74
CA VAL A 236 5.94 -11.30 -13.86
C VAL A 236 6.72 -10.95 -12.61
N ASP A 237 7.92 -10.41 -12.76
CA ASP A 237 8.62 -9.76 -11.66
C ASP A 237 7.97 -8.41 -11.37
N PHE A 238 7.31 -8.27 -10.21
CA PHE A 238 6.64 -7.04 -9.85
C PHE A 238 7.64 -5.89 -9.59
N GLY A 239 8.86 -6.18 -9.12
CA GLY A 239 9.91 -5.18 -8.98
C GLY A 239 10.36 -4.64 -10.34
N ALA A 240 10.57 -5.53 -11.31
CA ALA A 240 10.90 -5.13 -12.69
C ALA A 240 9.77 -4.32 -13.35
N LEU A 241 8.50 -4.67 -13.07
CA LEU A 241 7.33 -3.89 -13.52
C LEU A 241 7.36 -2.43 -13.01
N LEU A 242 7.95 -2.20 -11.85
CA LEU A 242 8.12 -0.87 -11.25
C LEU A 242 9.43 -0.18 -11.65
N HIS A 243 10.15 -0.69 -12.65
CA HIS A 243 11.51 -0.26 -13.03
C HIS A 243 12.47 -0.16 -11.83
N ALA A 244 12.23 -0.92 -10.77
CA ALA A 244 13.23 -1.08 -9.74
C ALA A 244 14.41 -1.81 -10.37
N ALA A 245 15.64 -1.34 -10.14
CA ALA A 245 16.84 -1.97 -10.67
C ALA A 245 16.74 -3.48 -10.47
N ALA A 246 16.95 -4.25 -11.55
CA ALA A 246 16.88 -5.70 -11.53
C ALA A 246 17.84 -6.21 -10.45
N SER A 247 17.29 -6.47 -9.26
CA SER A 247 18.05 -7.10 -8.22
C SER A 247 18.07 -8.55 -8.63
N GLY A 248 19.19 -9.03 -9.14
CA GLY A 248 19.51 -10.45 -9.28
C GLY A 248 19.56 -11.15 -7.91
N LYS A 249 18.52 -10.96 -7.10
CA LYS A 249 18.35 -11.53 -5.77
C LYS A 249 18.05 -13.00 -5.96
N ALA A 250 18.83 -13.83 -5.28
CA ALA A 250 18.48 -15.22 -5.08
C ALA A 250 17.07 -15.30 -4.48
N THR A 251 16.29 -16.28 -4.92
CA THR A 251 14.94 -16.54 -4.42
C THR A 251 14.98 -16.67 -2.90
N THR A 252 14.22 -15.85 -2.18
CA THR A 252 14.11 -15.96 -0.73
C THR A 252 12.93 -16.87 -0.36
N PRO A 253 12.95 -17.55 0.80
CA PRO A 253 11.83 -18.38 1.24
C PRO A 253 10.54 -17.57 1.49
N ASP A 254 10.64 -16.25 1.62
CA ASP A 254 9.50 -15.35 1.88
C ASP A 254 8.82 -14.90 0.59
N GLN A 255 9.49 -15.01 -0.56
CA GLN A 255 8.88 -14.67 -1.84
C GLN A 255 7.61 -15.47 -2.10
N ARG A 256 6.65 -14.80 -2.71
CA ARG A 256 5.35 -15.38 -3.10
C ARG A 256 5.02 -14.97 -4.52
N ILE A 257 4.19 -15.78 -5.17
CA ILE A 257 3.51 -15.41 -6.40
C ILE A 257 2.06 -15.07 -6.04
N ILE A 258 1.67 -13.83 -6.27
CA ILE A 258 0.28 -13.39 -6.21
C ILE A 258 -0.33 -13.59 -7.60
N VAL A 259 -1.22 -14.58 -7.70
CA VAL A 259 -1.97 -14.88 -8.91
C VAL A 259 -3.15 -13.93 -8.99
N VAL A 260 -3.08 -12.96 -9.89
CA VAL A 260 -4.10 -11.94 -10.11
C VAL A 260 -4.91 -12.29 -11.34
N ARG A 261 -6.23 -12.11 -11.26
CA ARG A 261 -7.16 -12.42 -12.34
C ARG A 261 -8.04 -11.23 -12.69
N LEU A 262 -8.20 -10.98 -13.99
CA LEU A 262 -9.22 -10.11 -14.56
C LEU A 262 -10.04 -10.91 -15.58
N ASP A 263 -11.33 -11.08 -15.31
CA ASP A 263 -12.22 -11.94 -16.10
C ASP A 263 -11.68 -13.37 -16.25
N ASP A 264 -11.36 -13.80 -17.48
CA ASP A 264 -10.81 -15.12 -17.79
C ASP A 264 -9.26 -15.12 -17.86
N THR A 265 -8.63 -14.00 -17.55
CA THR A 265 -7.20 -13.78 -17.75
C THR A 265 -6.45 -13.77 -16.44
N THR A 266 -5.31 -14.48 -16.38
CA THR A 266 -4.56 -14.70 -15.14
C THR A 266 -3.07 -14.42 -15.36
N VAL A 267 -2.45 -13.71 -14.41
CA VAL A 267 -1.02 -13.41 -14.38
C VAL A 267 -0.50 -13.62 -12.95
N GLY A 268 0.66 -14.26 -12.80
CA GLY A 268 1.34 -14.36 -11.52
C GLY A 268 2.30 -13.18 -11.33
N PHE A 269 2.26 -12.50 -10.20
CA PHE A 269 3.25 -11.49 -9.83
C PHE A 269 4.16 -12.03 -8.73
N LEU A 270 5.47 -12.14 -9.01
CA LEU A 270 6.47 -12.41 -8.00
C LEU A 270 6.66 -11.16 -7.12
N VAL A 271 6.55 -11.33 -5.81
CA VAL A 271 6.72 -10.27 -4.80
C VAL A 271 7.69 -10.73 -3.71
N ASP A 272 8.30 -9.77 -2.99
CA ASP A 272 9.32 -10.06 -1.97
C ASP A 272 8.74 -10.81 -0.76
N SER A 273 7.57 -10.38 -0.28
CA SER A 273 6.81 -11.04 0.79
C SER A 273 5.34 -10.64 0.71
N VAL A 274 4.46 -11.43 1.32
CA VAL A 274 3.06 -11.06 1.58
C VAL A 274 2.90 -10.88 3.07
N ASP A 275 2.34 -9.76 3.50
CA ASP A 275 2.43 -9.33 4.89
C ASP A 275 1.12 -9.58 5.63
N SER A 276 0.02 -8.99 5.18
CA SER A 276 -1.23 -8.99 5.95
C SER A 276 -2.46 -8.77 5.08
N ILE A 277 -3.62 -9.15 5.60
CA ILE A 277 -4.92 -8.76 5.05
C ILE A 277 -5.37 -7.49 5.77
N VAL A 278 -5.65 -6.45 5.00
CA VAL A 278 -6.05 -5.14 5.51
C VAL A 278 -7.49 -4.86 5.12
N HIS A 279 -8.27 -4.45 6.12
CA HIS A 279 -9.64 -4.00 5.91
C HIS A 279 -9.65 -2.49 5.70
N PHE A 280 -10.42 -2.05 4.72
CA PHE A 280 -10.54 -0.63 4.39
C PHE A 280 -11.94 -0.28 3.87
N PHE A 281 -12.23 1.01 3.86
CA PHE A 281 -13.41 1.57 3.20
C PHE A 281 -12.97 2.43 2.02
N GLY A 282 -13.87 2.65 1.06
CA GLY A 282 -13.53 3.40 -0.16
C GLY A 282 -13.03 4.82 0.11
N ASP A 283 -13.49 5.46 1.19
CA ASP A 283 -13.07 6.80 1.62
C ASP A 283 -11.71 6.82 2.36
N GLU A 284 -11.18 5.66 2.76
CA GLU A 284 -9.84 5.54 3.34
C GLU A 284 -8.73 5.48 2.28
N VAL A 285 -9.08 5.28 1.00
CA VAL A 285 -8.12 5.30 -0.10
C VAL A 285 -7.83 6.75 -0.47
N LEU A 286 -6.72 7.26 0.04
CA LEU A 286 -6.28 8.63 -0.23
C LEU A 286 -5.71 8.72 -1.64
N PRO A 287 -6.01 9.79 -2.41
CA PRO A 287 -5.43 9.99 -3.72
C PRO A 287 -3.92 10.15 -3.58
N ILE A 288 -3.17 9.41 -4.40
CA ILE A 288 -1.72 9.59 -4.45
C ILE A 288 -1.32 10.54 -5.58
N PRO A 289 -0.21 11.25 -5.39
CA PRO A 289 0.38 12.06 -6.45
C PRO A 289 0.85 11.16 -7.61
N LEU A 290 0.20 11.23 -8.79
CA LEU A 290 0.51 10.42 -9.99
C LEU A 290 1.69 10.99 -10.79
N LEU A 291 2.75 10.21 -10.96
CA LEU A 291 4.09 10.70 -11.33
C LEU A 291 4.44 10.65 -12.81
N SER A 292 3.86 9.74 -13.60
CA SER A 292 4.17 9.59 -15.03
C SER A 292 2.95 9.15 -15.82
N LYS A 293 2.74 9.68 -17.04
CA LYS A 293 1.64 9.20 -17.92
C LYS A 293 1.74 7.71 -18.21
N ALA A 294 2.97 7.21 -18.38
CA ALA A 294 3.23 5.77 -18.47
C ALA A 294 3.09 5.17 -17.08
N ARG A 295 2.12 4.29 -16.86
CA ARG A 295 1.92 3.49 -15.63
C ARG A 295 1.32 4.18 -14.40
N ALA A 296 1.02 5.49 -14.40
CA ALA A 296 0.27 6.13 -13.30
C ALA A 296 -1.06 5.42 -13.01
N ALA A 297 -1.75 4.95 -14.05
CA ALA A 297 -3.03 4.27 -13.92
C ALA A 297 -2.96 3.00 -13.04
N MET A 298 -1.78 2.39 -12.86
CA MET A 298 -1.59 1.23 -11.99
C MET A 298 -1.82 1.52 -10.51
N PHE A 299 -1.80 2.79 -10.11
CA PHE A 299 -1.93 3.18 -8.71
C PHE A 299 -3.28 3.84 -8.44
N ALA A 300 -4.12 3.15 -7.68
CA ALA A 300 -5.44 3.62 -7.30
C ALA A 300 -5.39 4.65 -6.15
N GLY A 301 -4.38 4.58 -5.29
CA GLY A 301 -4.24 5.48 -4.14
C GLY A 301 -3.31 4.96 -3.06
N CYS A 302 -3.49 5.44 -1.84
CA CYS A 302 -2.73 5.04 -0.67
C CYS A 302 -3.68 4.85 0.51
N ILE A 303 -3.48 3.76 1.26
CA ILE A 303 -4.16 3.51 2.52
C ILE A 303 -3.12 3.66 3.63
N THR A 304 -3.36 4.56 4.58
CA THR A 304 -2.49 4.69 5.76
C THR A 304 -3.10 3.91 6.93
N LYS A 305 -2.37 2.94 7.47
CA LYS A 305 -2.79 2.16 8.65
C LYS A 305 -1.77 2.25 9.78
N GLU A 306 -2.27 2.39 11.00
CA GLU A 306 -1.43 2.40 12.19
C GLU A 306 -0.65 1.07 12.33
N GLY A 307 0.66 1.16 12.54
CA GLY A 307 1.57 0.01 12.60
C GLY A 307 2.06 -0.51 11.24
N LEU A 308 1.24 -0.46 10.19
CA LEU A 308 1.64 -0.91 8.83
C LEU A 308 2.26 0.21 7.98
N GLY A 309 2.00 1.48 8.32
CA GLY A 309 2.44 2.62 7.54
C GLY A 309 1.55 2.87 6.33
N ASP A 310 2.13 3.47 5.29
CA ASP A 310 1.46 3.74 4.03
C ASP A 310 1.52 2.52 3.11
N ILE A 311 0.38 2.16 2.55
CA ILE A 311 0.19 1.03 1.65
C ILE A 311 -0.28 1.57 0.31
N ILE A 312 0.53 1.41 -0.74
CA ILE A 312 0.20 1.86 -2.08
C ILE A 312 -0.83 0.89 -2.68
N PHE A 313 -2.04 1.39 -2.90
CA PHE A 313 -3.15 0.59 -3.41
C PHE A 313 -3.11 0.51 -4.93
N LEU A 314 -3.11 -0.70 -5.48
CA LEU A 314 -2.93 -0.96 -6.90
C LEU A 314 -4.26 -1.16 -7.62
N ASP A 315 -4.37 -0.61 -8.83
CA ASP A 315 -5.44 -0.91 -9.76
C ASP A 315 -5.05 -2.10 -10.65
N HIS A 316 -5.51 -3.30 -10.28
CA HIS A 316 -5.27 -4.51 -11.03
C HIS A 316 -5.80 -4.45 -12.47
N LYS A 317 -6.87 -3.69 -12.75
CA LYS A 317 -7.44 -3.60 -14.09
C LYS A 317 -6.50 -2.83 -15.00
N GLU A 318 -5.98 -1.72 -14.50
CA GLU A 318 -5.00 -0.88 -15.22
C GLU A 318 -3.63 -1.57 -15.35
N ILE A 319 -3.26 -2.44 -14.41
CA ILE A 319 -2.05 -3.28 -14.52
C ILE A 319 -2.24 -4.35 -15.60
N LEU A 320 -3.34 -5.10 -15.56
CA LEU A 320 -3.61 -6.20 -16.50
C LEU A 320 -3.99 -5.70 -17.90
N SER A 321 -4.30 -4.41 -18.07
CA SER A 321 -4.56 -3.77 -19.36
C SER A 321 -3.31 -3.17 -20.03
N GLN A 322 -2.16 -3.11 -19.33
CA GLN A 322 -0.91 -2.63 -19.93
C GLN A 322 -0.53 -3.50 -21.13
N THR A 323 -0.09 -2.87 -22.23
CA THR A 323 0.24 -3.54 -23.49
C THR A 323 1.22 -4.68 -23.30
N GLU A 324 2.30 -4.48 -22.52
CA GLU A 324 3.32 -5.49 -22.28
C GLU A 324 2.75 -6.73 -21.55
N ILE A 325 1.85 -6.52 -20.59
CA ILE A 325 1.20 -7.60 -19.82
C ILE A 325 0.22 -8.36 -20.72
N VAL A 326 -0.57 -7.65 -21.52
CA VAL A 326 -1.51 -8.23 -22.48
C VAL A 326 -0.78 -9.06 -23.53
N GLU A 327 0.26 -8.51 -24.15
CA GLU A 327 1.06 -9.20 -25.17
C GLU A 327 1.73 -10.45 -24.61
N MET A 328 2.32 -10.35 -23.41
CA MET A 328 2.93 -11.49 -22.73
C MET A 328 1.88 -12.56 -22.41
N ARG A 329 0.75 -12.19 -21.82
CA ARG A 329 -0.33 -13.13 -21.48
C ARG A 329 -0.86 -13.83 -22.73
N ASP A 330 -1.26 -13.05 -23.73
CA ASP A 330 -1.87 -13.59 -24.94
C ASP A 330 -0.86 -14.42 -25.74
N GLY A 331 0.41 -14.03 -25.71
CA GLY A 331 1.51 -14.81 -26.25
C GLY A 331 1.67 -16.17 -25.56
N HIS A 332 1.60 -16.22 -24.23
CA HIS A 332 1.64 -17.49 -23.48
C HIS A 332 0.41 -18.36 -23.78
N ALA A 333 -0.78 -17.78 -23.84
CA ALA A 333 -2.00 -18.52 -24.18
C ALA A 333 -1.93 -19.15 -25.59
N ARG A 334 -1.27 -18.49 -26.55
CA ARG A 334 -1.05 -19.02 -27.91
C ARG A 334 0.04 -20.07 -27.98
N LEU A 335 1.16 -19.86 -27.29
CA LEU A 335 2.32 -20.76 -27.33
C LEU A 335 2.12 -22.01 -26.46
N TYR A 336 1.36 -21.87 -25.39
CA TYR A 336 1.10 -22.90 -24.40
C TYR A 336 -0.41 -23.00 -24.13
N PRO A 337 -1.19 -23.47 -25.13
CA PRO A 337 -2.62 -23.63 -24.96
C PRO A 337 -2.91 -24.56 -23.78
N ALA A 338 -3.97 -24.24 -23.03
CA ALA A 338 -4.45 -25.12 -21.99
C ALA A 338 -4.81 -26.49 -22.59
N ASP A 339 -4.60 -27.57 -21.83
CA ASP A 339 -4.97 -28.91 -22.28
C ASP A 339 -6.47 -28.92 -22.63
N ALA A 340 -6.77 -29.23 -23.90
CA ALA A 340 -8.05 -28.99 -24.56
C ALA A 340 -9.24 -29.79 -24.01
N GLU A 341 -9.04 -30.65 -23.00
CA GLU A 341 -10.12 -31.41 -22.36
C GLU A 341 -10.83 -30.64 -21.23
N THR A 342 -10.32 -29.46 -20.84
CA THR A 342 -10.78 -28.78 -19.60
C THR A 342 -11.60 -27.50 -19.82
N ALA A 343 -11.93 -27.17 -21.08
CA ALA A 343 -12.70 -25.97 -21.43
C ALA A 343 -14.21 -26.24 -21.58
N SER A 344 -14.79 -27.04 -20.68
CA SER A 344 -16.24 -27.09 -20.52
C SER A 344 -16.61 -27.18 -19.05
N ALA A 345 -16.89 -26.03 -18.45
CA ALA A 345 -17.86 -25.95 -17.37
C ALA A 345 -18.45 -24.53 -17.34
N ALA A 346 -19.54 -24.40 -18.10
CA ALA A 346 -20.63 -23.46 -17.98
C ALA A 346 -20.58 -22.43 -16.84
N THR A 347 -20.79 -21.19 -17.26
CA THR A 347 -21.48 -20.10 -16.59
C THR A 347 -22.59 -20.59 -15.64
N LEU A 348 -22.30 -20.58 -14.34
CA LEU A 348 -23.29 -20.27 -13.32
C LEU A 348 -22.63 -19.27 -12.37
N LYS A 349 -23.41 -18.31 -11.87
CA LYS A 349 -23.03 -17.39 -10.78
C LYS A 349 -22.78 -18.17 -9.49
N ALA A 350 -21.84 -19.13 -9.49
CA ALA A 350 -21.36 -19.75 -8.28
C ALA A 350 -20.61 -18.67 -7.50
N GLN A 351 -21.08 -18.38 -6.29
CA GLN A 351 -20.37 -17.48 -5.41
C GLN A 351 -18.97 -18.06 -5.17
N ARG A 352 -17.97 -17.21 -5.35
CA ARG A 352 -16.57 -17.54 -5.08
C ARG A 352 -16.26 -17.03 -3.69
N ARG A 353 -15.72 -17.89 -2.85
CA ARG A 353 -15.25 -17.54 -1.50
C ARG A 353 -13.74 -17.67 -1.46
N VAL A 354 -13.12 -16.80 -0.68
CA VAL A 354 -11.67 -16.83 -0.49
C VAL A 354 -11.39 -17.51 0.84
N TYR A 355 -10.42 -18.42 0.84
CA TYR A 355 -9.99 -19.18 2.00
C TYR A 355 -8.51 -18.94 2.27
N ILE A 356 -8.15 -18.83 3.54
CA ILE A 356 -6.78 -18.95 4.01
C ILE A 356 -6.56 -20.40 4.39
N THR A 357 -5.51 -21.03 3.88
CA THR A 357 -5.09 -22.33 4.37
C THR A 357 -3.98 -22.18 5.39
N PHE A 358 -4.06 -22.89 6.49
CA PHE A 358 -3.10 -22.83 7.58
C PHE A 358 -2.84 -24.24 8.14
N THR A 359 -1.72 -24.39 8.84
CA THR A 359 -1.33 -25.67 9.44
C THR A 359 -1.42 -25.60 10.96
N VAL A 360 -2.05 -26.61 11.56
CA VAL A 360 -1.97 -26.96 12.99
C VAL A 360 -1.81 -28.47 13.04
N GLU A 361 -0.56 -28.96 13.01
CA GLU A 361 -0.19 -30.37 12.77
C GLU A 361 -0.57 -30.89 11.37
N THR A 362 -1.80 -30.66 10.93
CA THR A 362 -2.32 -30.88 9.58
C THR A 362 -2.85 -29.58 8.95
N GLN A 363 -3.13 -29.59 7.65
CA GLN A 363 -3.60 -28.42 6.92
C GLN A 363 -5.13 -28.28 6.99
N PHE A 364 -5.59 -27.06 7.25
CA PHE A 364 -7.00 -26.66 7.27
C PHE A 364 -7.22 -25.43 6.39
N ALA A 365 -8.48 -25.10 6.15
CA ALA A 365 -8.89 -23.86 5.49
C ALA A 365 -9.82 -23.07 6.41
N VAL A 366 -9.75 -21.74 6.38
CA VAL A 366 -10.74 -20.86 7.02
C VAL A 366 -11.20 -19.85 5.99
N GLU A 367 -12.50 -19.54 5.96
CA GLU A 367 -13.01 -18.50 5.09
C GLU A 367 -12.44 -17.14 5.51
N ILE A 368 -11.89 -16.38 4.55
CA ILE A 368 -11.18 -15.13 4.84
C ILE A 368 -12.07 -14.08 5.52
N GLY A 369 -13.39 -14.15 5.30
CA GLY A 369 -14.35 -13.28 5.97
C GLY A 369 -14.39 -13.46 7.49
N GLN A 370 -13.94 -14.62 8.00
CA GLN A 370 -13.82 -14.88 9.44
C GLN A 370 -12.49 -14.38 10.01
N VAL A 371 -11.51 -14.05 9.16
CA VAL A 371 -10.17 -13.63 9.57
C VAL A 371 -9.98 -12.13 9.31
N ARG A 372 -9.79 -11.39 10.39
CA ARG A 372 -9.58 -9.95 10.36
C ARG A 372 -8.17 -9.56 9.97
N GLU A 373 -7.19 -10.29 10.47
CA GLU A 373 -5.76 -10.00 10.29
C GLU A 373 -4.93 -11.26 10.54
N ILE A 374 -3.74 -11.32 9.95
CA ILE A 374 -2.75 -12.36 10.21
C ILE A 374 -1.50 -11.64 10.68
N ILE A 375 -0.98 -12.01 11.84
CA ILE A 375 0.24 -11.43 12.40
C ILE A 375 1.24 -12.52 12.75
N ASP A 376 2.51 -12.15 12.85
CA ASP A 376 3.53 -13.00 13.44
C ASP A 376 3.31 -13.19 14.93
N PHE A 377 3.63 -14.38 15.43
CA PHE A 377 3.69 -14.59 16.86
C PHE A 377 4.85 -13.79 17.46
N SER A 378 4.56 -12.96 18.47
CA SER A 378 5.56 -12.28 19.28
C SER A 378 5.50 -12.75 20.73
N ALA A 379 6.64 -12.66 21.43
CA ALA A 379 6.71 -13.03 22.85
C ALA A 379 6.05 -11.99 23.78
N ASP A 380 5.55 -10.87 23.25
CA ASP A 380 4.95 -9.76 24.00
C ASP A 380 3.49 -10.05 24.40
N ILE A 381 3.25 -11.24 24.95
CA ILE A 381 1.95 -11.70 25.42
C ILE A 381 1.94 -11.59 26.96
N THR A 382 0.95 -10.87 27.48
CA THR A 382 0.72 -10.79 28.93
C THR A 382 -0.10 -11.99 29.37
N THR A 383 0.33 -12.70 30.42
CA THR A 383 -0.37 -13.88 30.96
C THR A 383 -0.99 -13.60 32.33
N PRO A 384 -2.26 -13.16 32.39
CA PRO A 384 -2.98 -13.04 33.65
C PRO A 384 -3.05 -14.39 34.39
N PRO A 385 -2.97 -14.39 35.73
CA PRO A 385 -3.12 -15.61 36.52
C PRO A 385 -4.53 -16.19 36.38
N GLY A 386 -4.63 -17.52 36.35
CA GLY A 386 -5.91 -18.24 36.31
C GLY A 386 -6.48 -18.51 34.91
N MET A 387 -5.73 -18.20 33.84
CA MET A 387 -6.15 -18.55 32.48
C MET A 387 -6.10 -20.07 32.23
N PRO A 388 -7.06 -20.62 31.44
CA PRO A 388 -7.00 -22.01 30.98
C PRO A 388 -5.73 -22.29 30.17
N ALA A 389 -5.27 -23.55 30.17
CA ALA A 389 -4.02 -23.96 29.51
C ALA A 389 -4.00 -23.70 27.98
N CYS A 390 -5.16 -23.70 27.33
CA CYS A 390 -5.28 -23.37 25.90
C CYS A 390 -5.14 -21.87 25.61
N MET A 391 -5.31 -20.99 26.60
CA MET A 391 -5.06 -19.56 26.44
C MET A 391 -3.58 -19.25 26.68
N ARG A 392 -2.89 -18.77 25.64
CA ARG A 392 -1.50 -18.32 25.77
C ARG A 392 -1.37 -16.99 26.50
N GLY A 393 -2.43 -16.19 26.53
CA GLY A 393 -2.47 -14.91 27.20
C GLY A 393 -3.18 -13.84 26.37
N MET A 394 -2.87 -12.59 26.66
CA MET A 394 -3.44 -11.43 25.99
C MET A 394 -2.34 -10.66 25.26
N LEU A 395 -2.57 -10.37 23.99
CA LEU A 395 -1.71 -9.54 23.15
C LEU A 395 -2.34 -8.16 23.00
N ASN A 396 -1.57 -7.10 23.21
CA ASN A 396 -2.02 -5.76 22.87
C ASN A 396 -1.72 -5.49 21.39
N LEU A 397 -2.73 -5.57 20.54
CA LEU A 397 -2.62 -5.25 19.12
C LEU A 397 -3.31 -3.92 18.85
N ARG A 398 -2.53 -2.87 18.55
CA ARG A 398 -3.02 -1.51 18.25
C ARG A 398 -3.95 -0.95 19.34
N GLN A 399 -3.50 -1.00 20.60
CA GLN A 399 -4.26 -0.56 21.78
C GLN A 399 -5.54 -1.37 22.07
N GLN A 400 -5.68 -2.54 21.45
CA GLN A 400 -6.80 -3.45 21.68
C GLN A 400 -6.28 -4.77 22.22
N MET A 401 -6.84 -5.20 23.34
CA MET A 401 -6.47 -6.46 23.97
C MET A 401 -7.12 -7.62 23.21
N ILE A 402 -6.28 -8.56 22.75
CA ILE A 402 -6.70 -9.74 22.00
C ILE A 402 -6.32 -10.98 22.80
N SER A 403 -7.30 -11.85 23.07
CA SER A 403 -7.07 -13.13 23.74
C SER A 403 -6.49 -14.14 22.76
N ILE A 404 -5.29 -14.66 23.05
CA ILE A 404 -4.58 -15.61 22.20
C ILE A 404 -4.85 -17.04 22.67
N ILE A 405 -5.40 -17.85 21.78
CA ILE A 405 -5.73 -19.26 21.99
C ILE A 405 -4.74 -20.09 21.16
N ASP A 406 -4.01 -21.00 21.81
CA ASP A 406 -3.13 -21.96 21.15
C ASP A 406 -3.94 -23.17 20.72
N LEU A 407 -4.12 -23.31 19.40
CA LEU A 407 -4.91 -24.40 18.84
C LEU A 407 -4.27 -25.76 19.11
N ARG A 408 -2.94 -25.86 19.19
CA ARG A 408 -2.31 -27.14 19.55
C ARG A 408 -2.64 -27.51 20.99
N GLN A 409 -2.53 -26.57 21.93
CA GLN A 409 -2.90 -26.82 23.32
C GLN A 409 -4.39 -27.11 23.47
N LEU A 410 -5.23 -26.40 22.73
CA LEU A 410 -6.68 -26.59 22.76
C LEU A 410 -7.09 -28.00 22.33
N TYR A 411 -6.45 -28.56 21.31
CA TYR A 411 -6.74 -29.90 20.79
C TYR A 411 -5.72 -30.96 21.25
N ALA A 412 -5.02 -30.72 22.35
CA ALA A 412 -4.07 -31.64 22.98
C ALA A 412 -2.96 -32.18 22.05
N MET A 413 -2.53 -31.37 21.09
CA MET A 413 -1.44 -31.68 20.15
C MET A 413 -0.06 -31.36 20.74
N PRO A 414 1.03 -31.98 20.25
CA PRO A 414 2.39 -31.63 20.64
C PRO A 414 2.68 -30.15 20.40
N ALA A 415 3.44 -29.50 21.29
CA ALA A 415 3.83 -28.11 21.10
C ALA A 415 4.75 -27.93 19.88
N LEU A 416 4.69 -26.76 19.24
CA LEU A 416 5.61 -26.37 18.18
C LEU A 416 7.06 -26.39 18.70
N PRO A 417 8.02 -27.00 17.96
CA PRO A 417 9.43 -26.97 18.35
C PRO A 417 10.00 -25.55 18.45
N ASP A 418 9.54 -24.66 17.56
CA ASP A 418 9.83 -23.24 17.57
C ASP A 418 8.52 -22.45 17.53
N ALA A 419 8.14 -21.90 18.68
CA ALA A 419 6.93 -21.09 18.79
C ALA A 419 7.03 -19.75 18.05
N SER A 420 8.25 -19.23 17.81
CA SER A 420 8.45 -17.94 17.13
C SER A 420 8.10 -17.98 15.64
N ALA A 421 8.13 -19.18 15.04
CA ALA A 421 7.70 -19.39 13.66
C ALA A 421 6.16 -19.31 13.49
N GLY A 422 5.42 -19.40 14.59
CA GLY A 422 3.96 -19.40 14.60
C GLY A 422 3.34 -18.13 14.01
N LYS A 423 2.09 -18.26 13.58
CA LYS A 423 1.27 -17.14 13.08
C LYS A 423 0.02 -17.05 13.94
N ILE A 424 -0.54 -15.86 14.09
CA ILE A 424 -1.79 -15.64 14.82
C ILE A 424 -2.85 -15.17 13.83
N LEU A 425 -3.92 -15.97 13.68
CA LEU A 425 -5.11 -15.59 12.93
C LEU A 425 -6.04 -14.80 13.85
N ILE A 426 -6.17 -13.49 13.60
CA ILE A 426 -7.07 -12.63 14.36
C ILE A 426 -8.48 -12.78 13.80
N VAL A 427 -9.42 -13.16 14.66
CA VAL A 427 -10.84 -13.32 14.33
C VAL A 427 -11.68 -12.45 15.25
N GLU A 428 -12.91 -12.13 14.83
CA GLU A 428 -13.84 -11.31 15.62
C GLU A 428 -15.15 -12.05 15.88
N ARG A 429 -15.70 -11.83 17.09
CA ARG A 429 -17.06 -12.26 17.45
C ARG A 429 -17.74 -11.12 18.20
N GLY A 430 -18.73 -10.50 17.58
CA GLY A 430 -19.32 -9.27 18.12
C GLY A 430 -18.27 -8.16 18.19
N GLU A 431 -18.06 -7.59 19.38
CA GLU A 431 -17.03 -6.57 19.61
C GLU A 431 -15.68 -7.14 20.09
N GLU A 432 -15.65 -8.43 20.44
CA GLU A 432 -14.46 -9.09 20.99
C GLU A 432 -13.55 -9.64 19.89
N ARG A 433 -12.25 -9.68 20.18
CA ARG A 433 -11.23 -10.22 19.28
C ARG A 433 -10.45 -11.33 19.93
N TYR A 434 -10.22 -12.36 19.12
CA TYR A 434 -9.50 -13.56 19.50
C TYR A 434 -8.38 -13.78 18.49
N GLY A 435 -7.26 -14.31 18.94
CA GLY A 435 -6.16 -14.73 18.09
C GLY A 435 -5.98 -16.23 18.17
N PHE A 436 -6.04 -16.94 17.04
CA PHE A 436 -5.70 -18.35 16.98
C PHE A 436 -4.24 -18.52 16.59
N LEU A 437 -3.42 -19.02 17.53
CA LEU A 437 -2.03 -19.37 17.25
C LEU A 437 -1.99 -20.67 16.46
N VAL A 438 -1.40 -20.60 15.27
CA VAL A 438 -1.23 -21.68 14.30
C VAL A 438 0.25 -21.84 13.94
N ASP A 439 0.63 -22.98 13.38
CA ASP A 439 2.02 -23.29 13.04
C ASP A 439 2.54 -22.36 11.94
N LYS A 440 1.73 -22.20 10.90
CA LYS A 440 1.99 -21.35 9.75
C LYS A 440 0.72 -21.12 8.96
N VAL A 441 0.71 -20.02 8.21
CA VAL A 441 -0.23 -19.80 7.12
C VAL A 441 0.44 -20.24 5.82
N ASP A 442 -0.27 -21.05 5.05
CA ASP A 442 0.27 -21.69 3.84
C ASP A 442 -0.01 -20.84 2.61
N ASN A 443 -1.29 -20.70 2.22
CA ASN A 443 -1.74 -20.05 0.98
C ASN A 443 -3.05 -19.29 1.21
N ILE A 444 -3.36 -18.35 0.33
CA ILE A 444 -4.70 -17.73 0.19
C ILE A 444 -5.26 -18.17 -1.15
N MET A 445 -6.49 -18.69 -1.21
CA MET A 445 -7.06 -19.25 -2.43
C MET A 445 -8.54 -18.93 -2.62
N THR A 446 -8.93 -18.63 -3.85
CA THR A 446 -10.34 -18.47 -4.24
C THR A 446 -10.92 -19.81 -4.71
N ILE A 447 -11.99 -20.25 -4.05
CA ILE A 447 -12.70 -21.49 -4.32
C ILE A 447 -14.16 -21.19 -4.69
N SER A 448 -14.66 -21.89 -5.71
CA SER A 448 -16.07 -21.84 -6.10
C SER A 448 -16.91 -22.68 -5.13
N ASP A 449 -18.11 -22.21 -4.78
CA ASP A 449 -19.05 -22.98 -3.94
C ASP A 449 -19.36 -24.37 -4.52
N SER A 450 -19.22 -24.58 -5.83
CA SER A 450 -19.36 -25.90 -6.46
C SER A 450 -18.32 -26.94 -6.03
N ARG A 451 -17.21 -26.51 -5.40
CA ARG A 451 -16.16 -27.37 -4.84
C ARG A 451 -16.24 -27.49 -3.32
N ARG A 452 -17.33 -27.02 -2.70
CA ARG A 452 -17.61 -27.15 -1.27
C ARG A 452 -18.56 -28.33 -1.04
N PHE A 453 -18.24 -29.13 -0.05
CA PHE A 453 -19.00 -30.32 0.33
C PHE A 453 -19.22 -30.30 1.83
N ALA A 454 -20.36 -30.83 2.28
CA ALA A 454 -20.58 -31.12 3.68
C ALA A 454 -19.52 -32.14 4.16
N ALA A 455 -18.87 -31.86 5.29
CA ALA A 455 -17.99 -32.84 5.93
C ALA A 455 -18.78 -34.13 6.23
N PRO A 456 -18.21 -35.33 6.02
CA PRO A 456 -18.86 -36.60 6.36
C PRO A 456 -19.33 -36.63 7.81
N GLN A 457 -20.48 -37.26 8.06
CA GLN A 457 -21.08 -37.36 9.41
C GLN A 457 -20.11 -37.93 10.46
N ILE A 458 -19.20 -38.83 10.07
CA ILE A 458 -18.18 -39.42 10.95
C ILE A 458 -17.14 -38.40 11.45
N ILE A 459 -16.92 -37.30 10.72
CA ILE A 459 -16.06 -36.18 11.12
C ILE A 459 -16.85 -35.22 12.02
N ARG A 460 -18.14 -35.01 11.71
CA ARG A 460 -19.04 -34.11 12.46
C ARG A 460 -19.49 -34.63 13.83
N THR A 461 -19.36 -35.94 14.11
CA THR A 461 -19.82 -36.58 15.36
C THR A 461 -18.70 -36.89 16.36
N GLY A 462 -17.51 -36.29 16.19
CA GLY A 462 -16.44 -36.39 17.18
C GLY A 462 -16.89 -35.94 18.58
N THR A 463 -16.32 -36.53 19.63
CA THR A 463 -16.48 -36.07 21.01
C THR A 463 -16.08 -34.58 21.12
N HIS A 464 -16.70 -33.83 22.04
CA HIS A 464 -16.60 -32.37 22.23
C HIS A 464 -15.19 -31.73 22.27
N ASP A 465 -14.12 -32.53 22.28
CA ASP A 465 -12.72 -32.14 22.46
C ASP A 465 -11.86 -32.38 21.19
N ASP A 466 -12.48 -32.64 20.04
CA ASP A 466 -11.81 -32.94 18.77
C ASP A 466 -11.95 -31.79 17.78
N LEU A 467 -10.83 -31.37 17.16
CA LEU A 467 -10.74 -30.32 16.13
C LEU A 467 -11.71 -30.56 14.97
N ARG A 468 -12.01 -31.83 14.71
CA ARG A 468 -12.99 -32.28 13.70
C ARG A 468 -14.43 -31.84 13.98
N SER A 469 -14.78 -31.55 15.23
CA SER A 469 -16.11 -31.07 15.61
C SER A 469 -16.35 -29.59 15.25
N ASP A 470 -15.31 -28.86 14.84
CA ASP A 470 -15.36 -27.46 14.38
C ASP A 470 -15.27 -27.36 12.84
N MET A 471 -15.39 -28.50 12.14
CA MET A 471 -15.21 -28.63 10.70
C MET A 471 -16.52 -29.10 10.03
N ASP A 472 -17.37 -28.16 9.65
CA ASP A 472 -18.66 -28.49 9.02
C ASP A 472 -18.52 -28.81 7.53
N ASP A 473 -17.54 -28.23 6.85
CA ASP A 473 -17.41 -28.35 5.40
C ASP A 473 -16.02 -28.81 4.98
N MET A 474 -15.93 -29.28 3.74
CA MET A 474 -14.70 -29.60 3.05
C MET A 474 -14.67 -28.88 1.71
N ILE A 475 -13.50 -28.43 1.30
CA ILE A 475 -13.23 -27.83 0.00
C ILE A 475 -12.29 -28.72 -0.80
N ASP A 476 -12.58 -28.90 -2.09
CA ASP A 476 -11.67 -29.53 -3.03
C ASP A 476 -10.74 -28.48 -3.65
N ILE A 477 -9.47 -28.58 -3.28
CA ILE A 477 -8.37 -27.72 -3.71
C ILE A 477 -7.47 -28.40 -4.76
N GLY A 478 -7.80 -29.64 -5.13
CA GLY A 478 -7.01 -30.43 -6.06
C GLY A 478 -7.10 -29.96 -7.52
N THR A 479 -6.11 -30.38 -8.29
CA THR A 479 -6.18 -30.44 -9.75
C THR A 479 -6.86 -31.74 -10.18
N GLU A 480 -7.33 -31.86 -11.42
CA GLU A 480 -8.03 -33.07 -11.88
C GLU A 480 -7.18 -34.35 -11.76
N ALA A 481 -5.84 -34.22 -11.77
CA ALA A 481 -4.91 -35.33 -11.60
C ALA A 481 -4.71 -35.76 -10.13
N GLN A 482 -4.99 -34.88 -9.16
CA GLN A 482 -4.74 -35.14 -7.75
C GLN A 482 -5.78 -34.41 -6.89
N ARG A 483 -6.84 -35.12 -6.48
CA ARG A 483 -7.83 -34.58 -5.54
C ARG A 483 -7.19 -34.39 -4.18
N GLN A 484 -7.13 -33.14 -3.74
CA GLN A 484 -6.72 -32.76 -2.40
C GLN A 484 -7.89 -32.03 -1.76
N THR A 485 -8.34 -32.51 -0.60
CA THR A 485 -9.45 -31.89 0.12
C THR A 485 -8.92 -31.32 1.43
N LEU A 486 -9.39 -30.12 1.78
CA LEU A 486 -9.16 -29.51 3.08
C LEU A 486 -10.49 -29.37 3.79
N SER A 487 -10.51 -29.55 5.10
CA SER A 487 -11.72 -29.18 5.84
C SER A 487 -11.67 -27.71 6.25
N VAL A 488 -12.86 -27.13 6.29
CA VAL A 488 -13.09 -25.73 6.57
C VAL A 488 -13.35 -25.58 8.07
N PHE A 489 -12.43 -24.89 8.72
CA PHE A 489 -12.47 -24.52 10.12
C PHE A 489 -13.46 -23.37 10.33
N GLN A 490 -14.43 -23.56 11.23
CA GLN A 490 -15.43 -22.55 11.58
C GLN A 490 -15.03 -21.84 12.87
N CYS A 491 -14.49 -20.62 12.75
CA CYS A 491 -14.02 -19.83 13.88
C CYS A 491 -15.15 -19.49 14.86
N GLU A 492 -16.34 -19.17 14.34
CA GLU A 492 -17.50 -18.83 15.18
C GLU A 492 -17.91 -19.99 16.09
N HIS A 493 -17.97 -21.21 15.54
CA HIS A 493 -18.36 -22.41 16.30
C HIS A 493 -17.38 -22.69 17.44
N LEU A 494 -16.07 -22.57 17.17
CA LEU A 494 -15.05 -22.70 18.22
C LEU A 494 -15.25 -21.67 19.33
N LEU A 495 -15.48 -20.40 18.97
CA LEU A 495 -15.68 -19.32 19.95
C LEU A 495 -16.99 -19.49 20.73
N GLU A 496 -18.03 -20.08 20.16
CA GLU A 496 -19.25 -20.46 20.88
C GLU A 496 -18.99 -21.56 21.91
N LYS A 497 -18.24 -22.61 21.54
CA LYS A 497 -17.82 -23.67 22.47
C LYS A 497 -16.98 -23.11 23.61
N LEU A 498 -15.98 -22.30 23.29
CA LEU A 498 -15.14 -21.66 24.30
C LEU A 498 -15.95 -20.69 25.19
N GLY A 499 -16.85 -19.90 24.63
CA GLY A 499 -17.69 -18.98 25.41
C GLY A 499 -18.70 -19.67 26.34
N SER A 500 -19.09 -20.92 26.04
CA SER A 500 -19.93 -21.75 26.94
C SER A 500 -19.12 -22.52 27.99
N ALA A 501 -17.84 -22.78 27.73
CA ALA A 501 -16.92 -23.47 28.64
C ALA A 501 -16.14 -22.53 29.57
N LEU A 502 -15.96 -21.25 29.18
CA LEU A 502 -15.27 -20.24 29.97
C LEU A 502 -16.25 -19.56 30.93
N PRO A 503 -15.94 -19.44 32.24
CA PRO A 503 -16.79 -18.70 33.16
C PRO A 503 -16.91 -17.25 32.69
N GLN A 504 -18.14 -16.75 32.57
CA GLN A 504 -18.40 -15.34 32.28
C GLN A 504 -17.64 -14.49 33.30
N ALA A 505 -16.76 -13.61 32.81
CA ALA A 505 -16.14 -12.60 33.66
C ALA A 505 -17.26 -11.72 34.22
N ALA A 506 -17.47 -11.81 35.53
CA ALA A 506 -18.42 -11.01 36.28
C ALA A 506 -17.94 -9.58 36.49
#